data_AF-A0A3N0BNR3-F1
#
_entry.id   AF-A0A3N0BNR3-F1
#
_cell.length_a   1.000
_cell.length_b   1.000
_cell.length_c   1.000
_cell.angle_alpha   90.00
_cell.angle_beta   90.00
_cell.angle_gamma   90.00
#
_symmetry.space_group_name_H-M   'P 1'
#
loop_
_entity.id
_entity.type
_entity.pdbx_description
1 polymer ?
#
loop_
_entity_poly.entity_id
_entity_poly.type
_entity_poly.pdbx_seq_one_letter_code
_entity_poly.pdbx_strand_id
1 'polypeptide(L)'
;MRLAAIWLLGLMLAVAAAIFSIYLVNTSVAGPQQPVREYVAALQKGEGAKALGLLNASVPQGSASMLDGTALQTAASNITDARFGDAENRSGNQVMVPMDYSINGSELHTEFLLERTGTRWLFFSKWSFVPASLPVLDVTVVNSNEASLNGVPVNMPSGRNSFAVFYPGEYEASLNGQYFAAAPTRTTLSGRDTPPPALNLLTYATDGLKDAVSGKVQEFLDSCADEADKQQRLQPDCPFYHATYNRVVDGTIDWSISEYPAVSIEPFGGRWVVAPLNGKARIQARQVDLFSGIVTDLNEVHEFSFTTRLDIAGDTVKVTPLLNF
;
A
#
# COMPACT_ATOMS: atom_id res chain seq x y z
N MET A 1 79.68 5.09 19.02
CA MET A 1 78.52 5.15 19.94
C MET A 1 77.51 6.25 19.58
N ARG A 2 77.91 7.51 19.32
CA ARG A 2 76.96 8.61 19.02
C ARG A 2 76.13 8.44 17.74
N LEU A 3 76.71 7.98 16.62
CA LEU A 3 75.93 7.70 15.40
C LEU A 3 74.89 6.60 15.60
N ALA A 4 75.25 5.51 16.28
CA ALA A 4 74.33 4.42 16.57
C ALA A 4 73.15 4.89 17.45
N ALA A 5 73.42 5.77 18.43
CA ALA A 5 72.37 6.37 19.26
C ALA A 5 71.42 7.28 18.47
N ILE A 6 71.94 8.05 17.50
CA ILE A 6 71.11 8.92 16.62
C ILE A 6 70.25 8.07 15.68
N TRP A 7 70.80 7.00 15.09
CA TRP A 7 70.04 6.07 14.26
C TRP A 7 68.98 5.31 15.06
N LEU A 8 69.29 4.88 16.28
CA LEU A 8 68.33 4.24 17.18
C LEU A 8 67.20 5.20 17.58
N LEU A 9 67.52 6.46 17.89
CA LEU A 9 66.52 7.48 18.21
C LEU A 9 65.60 7.74 17.00
N GLY A 10 66.18 7.90 15.80
CA GLY A 10 65.41 8.08 14.57
C GLY A 10 64.50 6.89 14.25
N LEU A 11 64.99 5.66 14.45
CA LEU A 11 64.20 4.44 14.30
C LEU A 11 63.02 4.41 15.30
N MET A 12 63.25 4.71 16.58
CA MET A 12 62.17 4.75 17.58
C MET A 12 61.10 5.79 17.22
N LEU A 13 61.53 6.97 16.75
CA LEU A 13 60.62 8.05 16.38
C LEU A 13 59.77 7.68 15.15
N ALA A 14 60.38 7.01 14.17
CA ALA A 14 59.66 6.46 13.02
C ALA A 14 58.66 5.37 13.42
N VAL A 15 59.04 4.47 14.35
CA VAL A 15 58.15 3.43 14.88
C VAL A 15 56.98 4.05 15.65
N ALA A 16 57.23 5.04 16.50
CA ALA A 16 56.18 5.74 17.24
C ALA A 16 55.20 6.46 16.29
N ALA A 17 55.72 7.15 15.27
CA ALA A 17 54.89 7.78 14.24
C ALA A 17 54.05 6.76 13.45
N ALA A 18 54.63 5.59 13.13
CA ALA A 18 53.90 4.51 12.47
C ALA A 18 52.79 3.93 13.37
N ILE A 19 53.06 3.68 14.65
CA ILE A 19 52.07 3.21 15.62
C ILE A 19 50.93 4.23 15.77
N PHE A 20 51.27 5.51 15.90
CA PHE A 20 50.28 6.58 16.03
C PHE A 20 49.43 6.73 14.76
N SER A 21 50.03 6.61 13.58
CA SER A 21 49.30 6.64 12.30
C SER A 21 48.37 5.43 12.15
N ILE A 22 48.83 4.23 12.51
CA ILE A 22 48.01 3.01 12.53
C ILE A 22 46.83 3.18 13.49
N TYR A 23 47.08 3.70 14.70
CA TYR A 23 46.05 3.96 15.68
C TYR A 23 44.99 4.93 15.13
N LEU A 24 45.41 6.06 14.56
CA LEU A 24 44.52 7.05 13.93
C LEU A 24 43.68 6.45 12.81
N VAL A 25 44.28 5.67 11.92
CA VAL A 25 43.53 5.02 10.82
C VAL A 25 42.56 3.97 11.36
N ASN A 26 42.96 3.22 12.38
CA ASN A 26 42.11 2.19 12.99
C ASN A 26 40.94 2.79 13.79
N THR A 27 41.07 4.01 14.32
CA THR A 27 39.98 4.72 15.01
C THR A 27 39.11 5.57 14.08
N SER A 28 39.59 5.94 12.89
CA SER A 28 38.83 6.76 11.92
C SER A 28 38.28 5.96 10.73
N VAL A 29 39.16 5.42 9.89
CA VAL A 29 38.81 4.81 8.58
C VAL A 29 38.55 3.31 8.68
N ALA A 30 39.31 2.59 9.50
CA ALA A 30 39.14 1.15 9.75
C ALA A 30 38.41 0.86 11.09
N GLY A 31 37.69 1.86 11.60
CA GLY A 31 36.90 1.75 12.82
C GLY A 31 35.64 0.89 12.66
N PRO A 32 35.02 0.48 13.77
CA PRO A 32 33.77 -0.30 13.77
C PRO A 32 32.59 0.42 13.13
N GLN A 33 32.66 1.74 12.91
CA GLN A 33 31.62 2.49 12.19
C GLN A 33 31.64 2.24 10.67
N GLN A 34 32.74 1.73 10.11
CA GLN A 34 32.87 1.56 8.66
C GLN A 34 31.89 0.54 8.07
N PRO A 35 31.70 -0.67 8.64
CA PRO A 35 30.66 -1.60 8.18
C PRO A 35 29.25 -1.00 8.26
N VAL A 36 28.96 -0.16 9.26
CA VAL A 36 27.66 0.53 9.40
C VAL A 36 27.45 1.53 8.27
N ARG A 37 28.47 2.33 7.94
CA ARG A 37 28.44 3.24 6.78
C ARG A 37 28.20 2.50 5.47
N GLU A 38 28.92 1.40 5.26
CA GLU A 38 28.79 0.57 4.05
C GLU A 38 27.40 -0.06 3.94
N TYR A 39 26.85 -0.50 5.06
CA TYR A 39 25.50 -1.06 5.15
C TYR A 39 24.44 -0.01 4.78
N VAL A 40 24.44 1.16 5.41
CA VAL A 40 23.49 2.24 5.10
C VAL A 40 23.61 2.68 3.64
N ALA A 41 24.83 2.81 3.12
CA ALA A 41 25.06 3.14 1.72
C ALA A 41 24.53 2.05 0.77
N ALA A 42 24.59 0.77 1.16
CA ALA A 42 24.00 -0.32 0.39
C ALA A 42 22.47 -0.22 0.37
N LEU A 43 21.83 0.10 1.51
CA LEU A 43 20.38 0.32 1.57
C LEU A 43 19.94 1.45 0.61
N GLN A 44 20.61 2.61 0.67
CA GLN A 44 20.29 3.77 -0.17
C GLN A 44 20.49 3.53 -1.67
N LYS A 45 21.38 2.61 -2.04
CA LYS A 45 21.60 2.19 -3.43
C LYS A 45 20.67 1.06 -3.87
N GLY A 46 19.87 0.51 -2.97
CA GLY A 46 19.08 -0.69 -3.23
C GLY A 46 19.96 -1.91 -3.51
N GLU A 47 21.14 -2.01 -2.89
CA GLU A 47 22.09 -3.14 -3.03
C GLU A 47 21.81 -4.21 -1.95
N GLY A 48 20.68 -4.92 -2.08
CA GLY A 48 20.15 -5.85 -1.10
C GLY A 48 21.08 -6.99 -0.70
N ALA A 49 21.65 -7.68 -1.68
CA ALA A 49 22.57 -8.78 -1.45
C ALA A 49 23.82 -8.34 -0.65
N LYS A 50 24.30 -7.12 -0.89
CA LYS A 50 25.43 -6.55 -0.17
C LYS A 50 25.03 -6.14 1.24
N ALA A 51 23.88 -5.49 1.40
CA ALA A 51 23.35 -5.14 2.72
C ALA A 51 23.16 -6.39 3.60
N LEU A 52 22.57 -7.45 3.05
CA LEU A 52 22.37 -8.73 3.72
C LEU A 52 23.70 -9.37 4.14
N GLY A 53 24.68 -9.38 3.22
CA GLY A 53 26.01 -9.94 3.47
C GLY A 53 26.81 -9.15 4.50
N LEU A 54 26.69 -7.82 4.51
CA LEU A 54 27.30 -6.96 5.53
C LEU A 54 26.68 -7.22 6.90
N LEU A 55 25.34 -7.18 6.98
CA LEU A 55 24.60 -7.39 8.22
C LEU A 55 24.74 -8.82 8.76
N ASN A 56 25.21 -9.75 7.93
CA ASN A 56 25.33 -11.18 8.24
C ASN A 56 24.00 -11.75 8.76
N ALA A 57 22.90 -11.32 8.15
CA ALA A 57 21.56 -11.62 8.64
C ALA A 57 20.90 -12.79 7.91
N SER A 58 20.07 -13.55 8.63
CA SER A 58 19.19 -14.55 8.03
C SER A 58 17.88 -13.90 7.57
N VAL A 59 17.36 -14.36 6.43
CA VAL A 59 16.04 -13.94 5.94
C VAL A 59 14.97 -14.85 6.54
N PRO A 60 14.02 -14.32 7.33
CA PRO A 60 12.90 -15.10 7.86
C PRO A 60 11.93 -15.53 6.75
N GLN A 61 10.93 -16.36 7.09
CA GLN A 61 9.87 -16.69 6.15
C GLN A 61 9.04 -15.45 5.79
N GLY A 62 8.75 -15.28 4.51
CA GLY A 62 8.00 -14.14 3.97
C GLY A 62 8.45 -13.80 2.56
N SER A 63 7.85 -12.76 2.00
CA SER A 63 8.28 -12.20 0.73
C SER A 63 9.63 -11.48 0.86
N ALA A 64 10.52 -11.71 -0.09
CA ALA A 64 11.80 -11.01 -0.23
C ALA A 64 11.70 -9.76 -1.12
N SER A 65 10.49 -9.37 -1.55
CA SER A 65 10.28 -8.27 -2.51
C SER A 65 10.77 -6.90 -2.02
N MET A 66 11.02 -6.75 -0.72
CA MET A 66 11.51 -5.52 -0.10
C MET A 66 13.02 -5.49 0.14
N LEU A 67 13.71 -6.59 -0.18
CA LEU A 67 15.12 -6.76 0.17
C LEU A 67 16.08 -6.22 -0.88
N ASP A 68 15.63 -5.75 -2.04
CA ASP A 68 16.53 -5.31 -3.11
C ASP A 68 15.88 -4.26 -4.03
N GLY A 69 16.71 -3.57 -4.82
CA GLY A 69 16.25 -2.65 -5.86
C GLY A 69 15.45 -1.45 -5.36
N THR A 70 14.44 -1.04 -6.15
CA THR A 70 13.66 0.18 -5.90
C THR A 70 12.96 0.17 -4.55
N ALA A 71 12.36 -0.96 -4.15
CA ALA A 71 11.64 -1.06 -2.88
C ALA A 71 12.56 -0.78 -1.68
N LEU A 72 13.78 -1.31 -1.71
CA LEU A 72 14.81 -1.09 -0.69
C LEU A 72 15.34 0.36 -0.73
N GLN A 73 15.64 0.86 -1.93
CA GLN A 73 16.11 2.22 -2.11
C GLN A 73 15.09 3.25 -1.57
N THR A 74 13.80 3.07 -1.89
CA THR A 74 12.72 3.92 -1.38
C THR A 74 12.57 3.78 0.13
N ALA A 75 12.78 2.59 0.70
CA ALA A 75 12.75 2.43 2.16
C ALA A 75 13.83 3.26 2.87
N ALA A 76 14.98 3.43 2.22
CA ALA A 76 16.14 4.14 2.75
C ALA A 76 16.24 5.60 2.29
N SER A 77 15.40 6.05 1.36
CA SER A 77 15.56 7.36 0.70
C SER A 77 15.36 8.54 1.65
N ASN A 78 14.54 8.35 2.68
CA ASN A 78 14.19 9.40 3.65
C ASN A 78 15.14 9.44 4.85
N ILE A 79 16.18 8.59 4.87
CA ILE A 79 17.21 8.61 5.91
C ILE A 79 18.18 9.75 5.60
N THR A 80 18.11 10.82 6.39
CA THR A 80 18.99 11.99 6.28
C THR A 80 19.80 12.20 7.55
N ASP A 81 20.83 13.06 7.46
CA ASP A 81 21.60 13.53 8.62
C ASP A 81 22.22 12.40 9.47
N ALA A 82 22.60 11.30 8.81
CA ALA A 82 23.19 10.15 9.47
C ALA A 82 24.54 10.50 10.13
N ARG A 83 24.57 10.43 11.46
CA ARG A 83 25.72 10.64 12.33
C ARG A 83 26.05 9.33 13.04
N PHE A 84 27.30 8.90 12.92
CA PHE A 84 27.78 7.68 13.57
C PHE A 84 28.55 8.07 14.81
N GLY A 85 28.08 7.65 15.98
CA GLY A 85 28.73 7.97 17.24
C GLY A 85 29.98 7.12 17.50
N ASP A 86 30.60 7.38 18.64
CA ASP A 86 31.74 6.61 19.11
C ASP A 86 31.31 5.19 19.50
N ALA A 87 32.17 4.22 19.19
CA ALA A 87 31.88 2.83 19.50
C ALA A 87 32.00 2.57 21.00
N GLU A 88 30.95 2.01 21.58
CA GLU A 88 30.90 1.64 22.98
C GLU A 88 31.31 0.19 23.17
N ASN A 89 32.27 -0.07 24.05
CA ASN A 89 32.64 -1.45 24.37
C ASN A 89 31.46 -2.19 25.01
N ARG A 90 31.16 -3.38 24.49
CA ARG A 90 30.24 -4.35 25.09
C ARG A 90 31.05 -5.55 25.62
N SER A 91 30.37 -6.60 26.08
CA SER A 91 31.05 -7.78 26.63
C SER A 91 31.89 -8.51 25.56
N GLY A 92 33.05 -9.04 25.99
CA GLY A 92 33.94 -9.78 25.09
C GLY A 92 34.64 -8.90 24.06
N ASN A 93 34.50 -9.26 22.77
CA ASN A 93 35.14 -8.58 21.64
C ASN A 93 34.12 -7.81 20.79
N GLN A 94 33.02 -7.40 21.42
CA GLN A 94 31.89 -6.72 20.78
C GLN A 94 31.89 -5.24 21.11
N VAL A 95 31.42 -4.45 20.15
CA VAL A 95 31.20 -3.00 20.29
C VAL A 95 29.82 -2.65 19.76
N MET A 96 29.16 -1.71 20.43
CA MET A 96 27.93 -1.10 19.96
C MET A 96 28.29 0.20 19.23
N VAL A 97 27.79 0.35 18.01
CA VAL A 97 27.93 1.57 17.22
C VAL A 97 26.57 2.25 17.15
N PRO A 98 26.40 3.42 17.82
CA PRO A 98 25.18 4.20 17.72
C PRO A 98 25.15 4.98 16.40
N MET A 99 23.96 5.09 15.82
CA MET A 99 23.69 5.91 14.66
C MET A 99 22.45 6.76 14.90
N ASP A 100 22.64 8.09 14.84
CA ASP A 100 21.56 9.07 14.89
C ASP A 100 21.26 9.57 13.47
N TYR A 101 19.99 9.70 13.12
CA TYR A 101 19.55 10.11 11.78
C TYR A 101 18.15 10.71 11.85
N SER A 102 17.67 11.24 10.74
CA SER A 102 16.29 11.71 10.62
C SER A 102 15.53 10.92 9.56
N ILE A 103 14.25 10.64 9.83
CA ILE A 103 13.27 10.20 8.82
C ILE A 103 12.08 11.13 8.91
N ASN A 104 11.74 11.79 7.80
CA ASN A 104 10.63 12.76 7.72
C ASN A 104 10.68 13.83 8.83
N GLY A 105 11.88 14.30 9.17
CA GLY A 105 12.11 15.32 10.20
C GLY A 105 12.04 14.82 11.65
N SER A 106 11.75 13.54 11.88
CA SER A 106 11.86 12.92 13.21
C SER A 106 13.27 12.41 13.44
N GLU A 107 13.93 12.86 14.51
CA GLU A 107 15.22 12.30 14.95
C GLU A 107 15.01 10.88 15.50
N LEU A 108 15.85 9.97 15.03
CA LEU A 108 15.80 8.54 15.35
C LEU A 108 17.20 8.03 15.66
N HIS A 109 17.22 6.90 16.37
CA HIS A 109 18.44 6.27 16.85
C HIS A 109 18.41 4.77 16.55
N THR A 110 19.54 4.24 16.08
CA THR A 110 19.75 2.81 15.85
C THR A 110 21.09 2.40 16.41
N GLU A 111 21.09 1.32 17.20
CA GLU A 111 22.31 0.68 17.68
C GLU A 111 22.65 -0.54 16.83
N PHE A 112 23.90 -0.63 16.39
CA PHE A 112 24.42 -1.80 15.68
C PHE A 112 25.47 -2.50 16.53
N LEU A 113 25.28 -3.80 16.76
CA LEU A 113 26.25 -4.63 17.48
C LEU A 113 27.22 -5.28 16.49
N LEU A 114 28.51 -4.99 16.67
CA LEU A 114 29.59 -5.53 15.88
C LEU A 114 30.55 -6.34 16.74
N GLU A 115 31.26 -7.27 16.11
CA GLU A 115 32.35 -8.03 16.71
C GLU A 115 33.61 -7.93 15.87
N ARG A 116 34.76 -7.94 16.54
CA ARG A 116 36.04 -8.00 15.84
C ARG A 116 36.34 -9.44 15.42
N THR A 117 36.37 -9.68 14.12
CA THR A 117 36.55 -11.01 13.51
C THR A 117 37.99 -11.31 13.10
N GLY A 118 38.89 -10.33 13.22
CA GLY A 118 40.31 -10.54 12.94
C GLY A 118 41.10 -9.24 12.79
N THR A 119 42.22 -9.34 12.09
CA THR A 119 43.10 -8.21 11.78
C THR A 119 43.60 -8.31 10.34
N ARG A 120 43.49 -7.21 9.56
CA ARG A 120 44.01 -7.08 8.21
C ARG A 120 45.37 -6.37 8.25
N TRP A 121 46.31 -6.83 7.42
CA TRP A 121 47.67 -6.28 7.35
C TRP A 121 48.38 -6.21 8.71
N LEU A 122 48.11 -7.15 9.62
CA LEU A 122 48.63 -7.19 11.01
C LEU A 122 48.22 -6.03 11.93
N PHE A 123 47.62 -4.96 11.43
CA PHE A 123 47.40 -3.73 12.18
C PHE A 123 45.95 -3.24 12.25
N PHE A 124 45.11 -3.55 11.26
CA PHE A 124 43.75 -3.02 11.16
C PHE A 124 42.72 -4.02 11.65
N SER A 125 41.90 -3.66 12.62
CA SER A 125 40.82 -4.53 13.09
C SER A 125 39.83 -4.81 11.96
N LYS A 126 39.43 -6.08 11.81
CA LYS A 126 38.31 -6.45 10.95
C LYS A 126 37.05 -6.54 11.80
N TRP A 127 36.02 -5.82 11.41
CA TRP A 127 34.73 -5.77 12.10
C TRP A 127 33.64 -6.44 11.25
N SER A 128 32.72 -7.13 11.91
CA SER A 128 31.52 -7.72 11.30
C SER A 128 30.33 -7.44 12.19
N PHE A 129 29.15 -7.34 11.61
CA PHE A 129 27.91 -7.35 12.40
C PHE A 129 27.78 -8.70 13.10
N VAL A 130 27.26 -8.65 14.33
CA VAL A 130 26.83 -9.87 15.03
C VAL A 130 25.58 -10.41 14.33
N PRO A 131 25.60 -11.67 13.85
CA PRO A 131 24.50 -12.23 13.07
C PRO A 131 23.14 -12.14 13.79
N ALA A 132 22.08 -11.88 13.01
CA ALA A 132 20.71 -11.85 13.50
C ALA A 132 19.69 -12.14 12.37
N SER A 133 18.41 -12.29 12.73
CA SER A 133 17.34 -12.36 11.72
C SER A 133 16.87 -10.97 11.34
N LEU A 134 16.53 -10.78 10.06
CA LEU A 134 15.81 -9.59 9.62
C LEU A 134 14.42 -9.52 10.30
N PRO A 135 13.91 -8.31 10.58
CA PRO A 135 12.51 -8.10 10.97
C PRO A 135 11.54 -8.50 9.87
N VAL A 136 10.30 -8.77 10.27
CA VAL A 136 9.17 -9.07 9.38
C VAL A 136 8.14 -7.96 9.51
N LEU A 137 7.72 -7.41 8.38
CA LEU A 137 6.64 -6.45 8.25
C LEU A 137 5.37 -7.15 7.77
N ASP A 138 4.34 -7.15 8.59
CA ASP A 138 3.03 -7.64 8.22
C ASP A 138 2.20 -6.54 7.55
N VAL A 139 1.57 -6.87 6.43
CA VAL A 139 0.67 -5.98 5.70
C VAL A 139 -0.67 -6.68 5.51
N THR A 140 -1.76 -5.94 5.72
CA THR A 140 -3.11 -6.38 5.38
C THR A 140 -3.76 -5.38 4.45
N VAL A 141 -4.61 -5.88 3.56
CA VAL A 141 -5.44 -5.09 2.65
C VAL A 141 -6.83 -5.70 2.60
N VAL A 142 -7.84 -4.88 2.84
CA VAL A 142 -9.22 -5.33 2.84
C VAL A 142 -9.66 -5.64 1.41
N ASN A 143 -10.19 -6.84 1.16
CA ASN A 143 -10.83 -7.24 -0.11
C ASN A 143 -9.99 -7.00 -1.40
N SER A 144 -8.66 -7.07 -1.31
CA SER A 144 -7.75 -7.00 -2.45
C SER A 144 -6.74 -8.14 -2.40
N ASN A 145 -6.25 -8.58 -3.56
CA ASN A 145 -5.16 -9.55 -3.67
C ASN A 145 -3.82 -8.90 -4.07
N GLU A 146 -3.78 -7.58 -4.11
CA GLU A 146 -2.61 -6.79 -4.45
C GLU A 146 -2.53 -5.53 -3.59
N ALA A 147 -1.31 -5.03 -3.46
CA ALA A 147 -1.01 -3.73 -2.88
C ALA A 147 0.28 -3.20 -3.52
N SER A 148 0.65 -1.97 -3.17
CA SER A 148 1.97 -1.40 -3.42
C SER A 148 2.69 -1.25 -2.09
N LEU A 149 3.96 -1.63 -2.05
CA LEU A 149 4.84 -1.43 -0.89
C LEU A 149 6.08 -0.67 -1.37
N ASN A 150 6.28 0.54 -0.86
CA ASN A 150 7.30 1.50 -1.33
C ASN A 150 7.32 1.68 -2.86
N GLY A 151 6.14 1.76 -3.47
CA GLY A 151 5.99 1.97 -4.91
C GLY A 151 6.15 0.73 -5.78
N VAL A 152 6.41 -0.44 -5.19
CA VAL A 152 6.52 -1.72 -5.90
C VAL A 152 5.26 -2.57 -5.69
N PRO A 153 4.64 -3.11 -6.77
CA PRO A 153 3.48 -3.98 -6.63
C PRO A 153 3.84 -5.29 -5.91
N VAL A 154 3.00 -5.69 -4.97
CA VAL A 154 3.15 -6.90 -4.17
C VAL A 154 1.85 -7.70 -4.14
N ASN A 155 1.99 -9.03 -4.15
CA ASN A 155 0.86 -9.94 -4.02
C ASN A 155 0.40 -10.02 -2.56
N MET A 156 -0.91 -10.02 -2.37
CA MET A 156 -1.58 -10.03 -1.07
C MET A 156 -2.62 -11.16 -1.02
N PRO A 157 -2.21 -12.44 -1.09
CA PRO A 157 -3.14 -13.56 -1.13
C PRO A 157 -4.08 -13.51 0.08
N SER A 158 -5.39 -13.56 -0.18
CA SER A 158 -6.43 -13.44 0.86
C SER A 158 -6.32 -12.13 1.67
N GLY A 159 -5.82 -11.05 1.07
CA GLY A 159 -5.71 -9.74 1.68
C GLY A 159 -4.59 -9.60 2.71
N ARG A 160 -3.60 -10.49 2.74
CA ARG A 160 -2.49 -10.39 3.71
C ARG A 160 -1.18 -10.95 3.18
N ASN A 161 -0.06 -10.39 3.62
CA ASN A 161 1.26 -10.94 3.37
C ASN A 161 2.27 -10.43 4.41
N SER A 162 3.43 -11.08 4.49
CA SER A 162 4.52 -10.76 5.40
C SER A 162 5.81 -10.56 4.60
N PHE A 163 6.58 -9.52 4.90
CA PHE A 163 7.76 -9.11 4.14
C PHE A 163 8.98 -9.05 5.03
N ALA A 164 10.08 -9.71 4.64
CA ALA A 164 11.37 -9.49 5.28
C ALA A 164 11.88 -8.10 4.90
N VAL A 165 12.39 -7.35 5.88
CA VAL A 165 12.74 -5.93 5.70
C VAL A 165 14.06 -5.58 6.39
N PHE A 166 14.77 -4.58 5.86
CA PHE A 166 15.97 -4.03 6.48
C PHE A 166 15.65 -2.90 7.47
N TYR A 167 16.63 -2.55 8.31
CA TYR A 167 16.53 -1.42 9.24
C TYR A 167 17.84 -0.61 9.27
N PRO A 168 17.80 0.70 9.49
CA PRO A 168 16.58 1.50 9.55
C PRO A 168 15.95 1.71 8.17
N GLY A 169 14.66 2.03 8.15
CA GLY A 169 13.93 2.36 6.94
C GLY A 169 12.48 2.74 7.21
N GLU A 170 11.85 3.38 6.23
CA GLU A 170 10.41 3.66 6.21
C GLU A 170 9.70 2.75 5.20
N TYR A 171 8.55 2.22 5.60
CA TYR A 171 7.75 1.34 4.77
C TYR A 171 6.35 1.91 4.62
N GLU A 172 5.97 2.22 3.38
CA GLU A 172 4.65 2.70 3.00
C GLU A 172 3.92 1.62 2.21
N ALA A 173 2.78 1.18 2.73
CA ALA A 173 1.82 0.40 1.96
C ALA A 173 0.76 1.35 1.37
N SER A 174 0.33 1.09 0.13
CA SER A 174 -0.78 1.79 -0.50
C SER A 174 -1.52 0.87 -1.48
N LEU A 175 -2.73 1.24 -1.88
CA LEU A 175 -3.45 0.61 -2.98
C LEU A 175 -4.08 1.69 -3.84
N ASN A 176 -3.79 1.66 -5.14
CA ASN A 176 -4.41 2.56 -6.11
C ASN A 176 -4.81 1.74 -7.34
N GLY A 177 -5.94 1.05 -7.22
CA GLY A 177 -6.53 0.26 -8.29
C GLY A 177 -7.67 1.00 -8.98
N GLN A 178 -8.09 0.48 -10.14
CA GLN A 178 -9.18 1.07 -10.93
C GLN A 178 -10.51 1.11 -10.18
N TYR A 179 -10.79 0.10 -9.34
CA TYR A 179 -12.06 -0.02 -8.62
C TYR A 179 -11.93 0.20 -7.11
N PHE A 180 -10.79 -0.18 -6.54
CA PHE A 180 -10.52 -0.02 -5.12
C PHE A 180 -9.21 0.71 -4.88
N ALA A 181 -9.25 1.62 -3.92
CA ALA A 181 -8.06 2.33 -3.44
C ALA A 181 -8.03 2.31 -1.92
N ALA A 182 -6.85 2.53 -1.34
CA ALA A 182 -6.65 2.70 0.09
C ALA A 182 -5.71 3.87 0.34
N ALA A 183 -5.95 4.62 1.42
CA ALA A 183 -5.02 5.67 1.82
C ALA A 183 -3.66 5.06 2.19
N PRO A 184 -2.53 5.69 1.81
CA PRO A 184 -1.21 5.21 2.18
C PRO A 184 -1.06 5.13 3.71
N THR A 185 -0.44 4.06 4.20
CA THR A 185 -0.11 3.87 5.61
C THR A 185 1.38 3.60 5.74
N ARG A 186 2.03 4.23 6.72
CA ARG A 186 3.49 4.18 6.90
C ARG A 186 3.88 3.62 8.25
N THR A 187 5.04 3.00 8.30
CA THR A 187 5.70 2.61 9.55
C THR A 187 7.21 2.82 9.40
N THR A 188 7.84 3.27 10.47
CA THR A 188 9.29 3.45 10.53
C THR A 188 9.89 2.37 11.39
N LEU A 189 10.90 1.70 10.85
CA LEU A 189 11.63 0.67 11.55
C LEU A 189 13.04 1.18 11.84
N SER A 190 13.36 1.39 13.12
CA SER A 190 14.67 1.89 13.55
C SER A 190 15.60 0.78 14.03
N GLY A 191 15.11 -0.42 14.33
CA GLY A 191 15.93 -1.49 14.89
C GLY A 191 15.29 -2.86 14.73
N ARG A 192 16.02 -3.91 15.10
CA ARG A 192 15.53 -5.29 15.02
C ARG A 192 14.77 -5.79 16.24
N ASP A 193 14.99 -5.16 17.40
CA ASP A 193 14.51 -5.69 18.68
C ASP A 193 13.03 -5.36 18.94
N THR A 194 12.49 -4.37 18.23
CA THR A 194 11.06 -4.00 18.29
C THR A 194 10.39 -4.42 16.99
N PRO A 195 9.36 -5.29 17.03
CA PRO A 195 8.58 -5.61 15.85
C PRO A 195 7.93 -4.35 15.26
N PRO A 196 7.97 -4.15 13.93
CA PRO A 196 7.26 -3.03 13.31
C PRO A 196 5.75 -3.18 13.51
N PRO A 197 5.02 -2.07 13.74
CA PRO A 197 3.57 -2.06 13.59
C PRO A 197 3.14 -2.60 12.23
N ALA A 198 2.10 -3.43 12.22
CA ALA A 198 1.51 -3.92 10.97
C ALA A 198 0.87 -2.76 10.18
N LEU A 199 0.97 -2.82 8.85
CA LEU A 199 0.33 -1.87 7.96
C LEU A 199 -1.04 -2.40 7.54
N ASN A 200 -2.10 -1.65 7.83
CA ASN A 200 -3.48 -2.06 7.53
C ASN A 200 -4.10 -1.10 6.52
N LEU A 201 -4.31 -1.58 5.30
CA LEU A 201 -4.94 -0.81 4.22
C LEU A 201 -6.45 -0.99 4.25
N LEU A 202 -7.14 0.08 4.62
CA LEU A 202 -8.60 0.18 4.54
C LEU A 202 -9.01 0.66 3.15
N THR A 203 -9.57 -0.24 2.36
CA THR A 203 -10.01 0.04 1.01
C THR A 203 -11.34 0.78 0.96
N TYR A 204 -11.51 1.64 -0.03
CA TYR A 204 -12.75 2.32 -0.40
C TYR A 204 -13.02 2.16 -1.91
N ALA A 205 -14.30 2.25 -2.30
CA ALA A 205 -14.71 2.25 -3.69
C ALA A 205 -14.28 3.56 -4.37
N THR A 206 -13.56 3.42 -5.48
CA THR A 206 -13.15 4.55 -6.32
C THR A 206 -14.32 5.07 -7.16
N ASP A 207 -14.15 6.24 -7.77
CA ASP A 207 -15.12 6.77 -8.73
C ASP A 207 -15.21 5.88 -9.98
N GLY A 208 -14.11 5.23 -10.40
CA GLY A 208 -14.12 4.27 -11.49
C GLY A 208 -15.07 3.09 -11.26
N LEU A 209 -15.18 2.58 -10.01
CA LEU A 209 -16.15 1.54 -9.68
C LEU A 209 -17.59 2.09 -9.68
N LYS A 210 -17.79 3.29 -9.11
CA LYS A 210 -19.12 3.92 -9.07
C LYS A 210 -19.64 4.18 -10.47
N ASP A 211 -18.79 4.67 -11.38
CA ASP A 211 -19.12 4.93 -12.78
C ASP A 211 -19.44 3.63 -13.53
N ALA A 212 -18.65 2.57 -13.32
CA ALA A 212 -18.92 1.27 -13.93
C ALA A 212 -20.28 0.69 -13.48
N VAL A 213 -20.60 0.79 -12.19
CA VAL A 213 -21.90 0.38 -11.65
C VAL A 213 -23.02 1.28 -12.16
N SER A 214 -22.81 2.59 -12.18
CA SER A 214 -23.79 3.57 -12.67
C SER A 214 -24.14 3.33 -14.13
N GLY A 215 -23.15 3.08 -15.00
CA GLY A 215 -23.39 2.75 -16.40
C GLY A 215 -24.21 1.46 -16.57
N LYS A 216 -23.97 0.44 -15.76
CA LYS A 216 -24.76 -0.81 -15.78
C LYS A 216 -26.19 -0.62 -15.27
N VAL A 217 -26.38 0.23 -14.27
CA VAL A 217 -27.71 0.60 -13.76
C VAL A 217 -28.49 1.38 -14.81
N GLN A 218 -27.86 2.34 -15.47
CA GLN A 218 -28.46 3.11 -16.55
C GLN A 218 -28.87 2.20 -17.72
N GLU A 219 -27.95 1.35 -18.21
CA GLU A 219 -28.21 0.39 -19.29
C GLU A 219 -29.42 -0.52 -18.97
N PHE A 220 -29.52 -0.99 -17.72
CA PHE A 220 -30.65 -1.79 -17.26
C PHE A 220 -31.96 -0.99 -17.29
N LEU A 221 -31.99 0.22 -16.72
CA LEU A 221 -33.20 1.04 -16.63
C LEU A 221 -33.70 1.48 -18.02
N ASP A 222 -32.77 1.83 -18.92
CA ASP A 222 -33.07 2.21 -20.31
C ASP A 222 -33.65 1.03 -21.09
N SER A 223 -33.02 -0.13 -20.98
CA SER A 223 -33.54 -1.37 -21.58
C SER A 223 -34.93 -1.71 -21.05
N CYS A 224 -35.17 -1.42 -19.77
CA CYS A 224 -36.46 -1.62 -19.11
C CYS A 224 -37.55 -0.71 -19.69
N ALA A 225 -37.26 0.58 -19.84
CA ALA A 225 -38.18 1.55 -20.43
C ALA A 225 -38.47 1.22 -21.90
N ASP A 226 -37.42 0.97 -22.69
CA ASP A 226 -37.53 0.59 -24.10
C ASP A 226 -38.38 -0.67 -24.31
N GLU A 227 -38.23 -1.67 -23.46
CA GLU A 227 -39.02 -2.90 -23.55
C GLU A 227 -40.47 -2.69 -23.10
N ALA A 228 -40.70 -1.87 -22.06
CA ALA A 228 -42.04 -1.47 -21.64
C ALA A 228 -42.78 -0.75 -22.77
N ASP A 229 -42.09 0.10 -23.53
CA ASP A 229 -42.63 0.82 -24.68
C ASP A 229 -42.94 -0.11 -25.84
N LYS A 230 -42.00 -0.98 -26.22
CA LYS A 230 -42.24 -1.97 -27.29
C LYS A 230 -43.42 -2.88 -26.98
N GLN A 231 -43.55 -3.29 -25.72
CA GLN A 231 -44.63 -4.17 -25.27
C GLN A 231 -45.91 -3.41 -24.87
N GLN A 232 -45.87 -2.08 -24.84
CA GLN A 232 -46.97 -1.22 -24.40
C GLN A 232 -47.51 -1.63 -23.02
N ARG A 233 -46.63 -1.78 -22.02
CA ARG A 233 -46.97 -2.20 -20.65
C ARG A 233 -46.93 -1.05 -19.65
N LEU A 234 -47.98 -0.94 -18.84
CA LEU A 234 -48.02 -0.04 -17.67
C LEU A 234 -47.32 -0.64 -16.44
N GLN A 235 -47.18 -1.97 -16.40
CA GLN A 235 -46.54 -2.72 -15.33
C GLN A 235 -45.51 -3.69 -15.95
N PRO A 236 -44.39 -3.17 -16.45
CA PRO A 236 -43.28 -3.99 -16.93
C PRO A 236 -42.55 -4.69 -15.77
N ASP A 237 -41.67 -5.65 -16.08
CA ASP A 237 -40.78 -6.31 -15.11
C ASP A 237 -39.61 -5.37 -14.70
N CYS A 238 -39.94 -4.15 -14.28
CA CYS A 238 -39.03 -3.05 -14.02
C CYS A 238 -39.34 -2.41 -12.65
N PRO A 239 -38.42 -1.60 -12.08
CA PRO A 239 -38.64 -1.01 -10.75
C PRO A 239 -39.75 0.05 -10.70
N PHE A 240 -40.32 0.42 -11.85
CA PHE A 240 -41.39 1.41 -11.97
C PHE A 240 -42.64 0.81 -12.62
N TYR A 241 -43.79 1.35 -12.25
CA TYR A 241 -45.08 0.96 -12.80
C TYR A 241 -46.07 2.12 -12.71
N HIS A 242 -47.14 2.05 -13.50
CA HIS A 242 -48.28 2.95 -13.39
C HIS A 242 -49.57 2.13 -13.25
N ALA A 243 -50.41 2.53 -12.29
CA ALA A 243 -51.72 1.94 -12.06
C ALA A 243 -52.80 2.97 -12.35
N THR A 244 -53.75 2.62 -13.21
CA THR A 244 -54.90 3.47 -13.54
C THR A 244 -56.15 2.62 -13.72
N TYR A 245 -57.30 3.21 -13.38
CA TYR A 245 -58.61 2.64 -13.68
C TYR A 245 -59.08 3.02 -15.09
N ASN A 246 -58.44 3.98 -15.74
CA ASN A 246 -58.78 4.44 -17.08
C ASN A 246 -58.20 3.52 -18.15
N ARG A 247 -58.79 3.53 -19.35
CA ARG A 247 -58.25 2.76 -20.47
C ARG A 247 -57.13 3.55 -21.13
N VAL A 248 -55.91 3.03 -21.11
CA VAL A 248 -54.80 3.61 -21.89
C VAL A 248 -54.95 3.24 -23.36
N VAL A 249 -54.65 4.20 -24.25
CA VAL A 249 -54.73 4.04 -25.70
C VAL A 249 -53.51 3.26 -26.18
N ASP A 250 -53.76 2.15 -26.87
CA ASP A 250 -52.70 1.30 -27.42
C ASP A 250 -51.75 2.08 -28.34
N GLY A 251 -50.45 1.81 -28.24
CA GLY A 251 -49.43 2.47 -29.05
C GLY A 251 -49.07 3.89 -28.60
N THR A 252 -49.53 4.32 -27.42
CA THR A 252 -49.20 5.65 -26.88
C THR A 252 -48.32 5.63 -25.64
N ILE A 253 -48.05 4.46 -25.05
CA ILE A 253 -47.19 4.35 -23.86
C ILE A 253 -45.74 4.65 -24.25
N ASP A 254 -45.15 5.60 -23.54
CA ASP A 254 -43.76 6.06 -23.63
C ASP A 254 -43.19 6.25 -22.22
N TRP A 255 -42.29 5.36 -21.83
CA TRP A 255 -41.56 5.36 -20.59
C TRP A 255 -40.19 5.97 -20.79
N SER A 256 -39.78 6.83 -19.87
CA SER A 256 -38.41 7.36 -19.84
C SER A 256 -37.91 7.49 -18.43
N ILE A 257 -36.59 7.35 -18.25
CA ILE A 257 -35.95 7.63 -16.96
C ILE A 257 -35.68 9.13 -16.87
N SER A 258 -36.37 9.80 -15.96
CA SER A 258 -36.24 11.24 -15.74
C SER A 258 -35.15 11.62 -14.73
N GLU A 259 -34.83 10.70 -13.80
CA GLU A 259 -33.76 10.86 -12.82
C GLU A 259 -33.13 9.49 -12.54
N TYR A 260 -31.84 9.34 -12.84
CA TYR A 260 -31.10 8.09 -12.59
C TYR A 260 -30.61 8.02 -11.14
N PRO A 261 -30.52 6.81 -10.57
CA PRO A 261 -29.99 6.63 -9.22
C PRO A 261 -28.53 7.06 -9.05
N ALA A 262 -28.26 7.78 -7.96
CA ALA A 262 -26.90 8.00 -7.48
C ALA A 262 -26.35 6.70 -6.87
N VAL A 263 -25.15 6.30 -7.29
CA VAL A 263 -24.50 5.07 -6.82
C VAL A 263 -23.60 5.38 -5.62
N SER A 264 -23.88 4.72 -4.50
CA SER A 264 -22.98 4.64 -3.34
C SER A 264 -22.62 3.18 -3.07
N ILE A 265 -21.35 2.93 -2.77
CA ILE A 265 -20.79 1.58 -2.58
C ILE A 265 -20.00 1.56 -1.27
N GLU A 266 -20.41 0.70 -0.35
CA GLU A 266 -19.84 0.63 1.00
C GLU A 266 -19.51 -0.82 1.38
N PRO A 267 -18.54 -1.04 2.27
CA PRO A 267 -18.26 -2.37 2.78
C PRO A 267 -19.32 -2.77 3.82
N PHE A 268 -19.95 -3.93 3.65
CA PHE A 268 -20.92 -4.49 4.59
C PHE A 268 -20.81 -6.03 4.66
N GLY A 269 -20.68 -6.58 5.87
CA GLY A 269 -20.66 -8.03 6.07
C GLY A 269 -19.57 -8.79 5.29
N GLY A 270 -18.39 -8.18 5.14
CA GLY A 270 -17.27 -8.74 4.38
C GLY A 270 -17.42 -8.67 2.86
N ARG A 271 -18.40 -7.91 2.35
CA ARG A 271 -18.66 -7.73 0.92
C ARG A 271 -18.83 -6.25 0.60
N TRP A 272 -18.76 -5.90 -0.69
CA TRP A 272 -19.12 -4.58 -1.17
C TRP A 272 -20.60 -4.57 -1.56
N VAL A 273 -21.35 -3.61 -1.03
CA VAL A 273 -22.78 -3.47 -1.29
C VAL A 273 -23.07 -2.12 -1.91
N VAL A 274 -23.97 -2.12 -2.88
CA VAL A 274 -24.54 -0.88 -3.43
C VAL A 274 -25.69 -0.48 -2.53
N ALA A 275 -25.72 0.78 -2.11
CA ALA A 275 -26.87 1.33 -1.38
C ALA A 275 -28.16 1.23 -2.23
N PRO A 276 -29.35 1.25 -1.61
CA PRO A 276 -30.61 1.28 -2.35
C PRO A 276 -30.61 2.38 -3.43
N LEU A 277 -30.98 2.00 -4.65
CA LEU A 277 -30.97 2.87 -5.82
C LEU A 277 -32.35 3.49 -5.98
N ASN A 278 -32.41 4.82 -5.87
CA ASN A 278 -33.65 5.58 -5.98
C ASN A 278 -33.61 6.45 -7.23
N GLY A 279 -34.66 6.44 -8.02
CA GLY A 279 -34.76 7.23 -9.25
C GLY A 279 -36.19 7.59 -9.58
N LYS A 280 -36.39 8.21 -10.75
CA LYS A 280 -37.72 8.62 -11.22
C LYS A 280 -37.95 8.23 -12.66
N ALA A 281 -39.02 7.49 -12.91
CA ALA A 281 -39.49 7.17 -14.25
C ALA A 281 -40.68 8.06 -14.61
N ARG A 282 -40.75 8.50 -15.86
CA ARG A 282 -41.88 9.23 -16.42
C ARG A 282 -42.63 8.33 -17.37
N ILE A 283 -43.96 8.32 -17.27
CA ILE A 283 -44.85 7.73 -18.27
C ILE A 283 -45.60 8.84 -18.99
N GLN A 284 -45.59 8.78 -20.32
CA GLN A 284 -46.46 9.56 -21.20
C GLN A 284 -47.37 8.60 -21.96
N ALA A 285 -48.67 8.91 -22.03
CA ALA A 285 -49.63 8.16 -22.83
C ALA A 285 -50.88 9.00 -23.11
N ARG A 286 -51.84 8.42 -23.86
CA ARG A 286 -53.22 8.91 -23.87
C ARG A 286 -54.12 7.95 -23.12
N GLN A 287 -55.07 8.46 -22.35
CA GLN A 287 -56.04 7.66 -21.63
C GLN A 287 -57.48 8.11 -21.92
N VAL A 288 -58.40 7.17 -21.83
CA VAL A 288 -59.84 7.37 -21.95
C VAL A 288 -60.43 7.19 -20.56
N ASP A 289 -61.04 8.26 -20.04
CA ASP A 289 -61.81 8.18 -18.80
C ASP A 289 -63.01 7.25 -19.01
N LEU A 290 -63.07 6.16 -18.23
CA LEU A 290 -64.08 5.11 -18.43
C LEU A 290 -65.52 5.56 -18.10
N PHE A 291 -65.69 6.68 -17.40
CA PHE A 291 -67.01 7.19 -17.02
C PHE A 291 -67.57 8.19 -18.04
N SER A 292 -66.73 9.12 -18.50
CA SER A 292 -67.09 10.24 -19.39
C SER A 292 -66.75 9.98 -20.86
N GLY A 293 -65.84 9.06 -21.16
CA GLY A 293 -65.35 8.77 -22.51
C GLY A 293 -64.40 9.85 -23.08
N ILE A 294 -63.98 10.82 -22.27
CA ILE A 294 -63.07 11.90 -22.71
C ILE A 294 -61.64 11.35 -22.79
N VAL A 295 -60.94 11.72 -23.88
CA VAL A 295 -59.51 11.42 -24.06
C VAL A 295 -58.67 12.53 -23.44
N THR A 296 -57.71 12.17 -22.59
CA THR A 296 -56.75 13.09 -21.99
C THR A 296 -55.32 12.56 -22.11
N ASP A 297 -54.36 13.47 -22.03
CA ASP A 297 -52.94 13.10 -21.95
C ASP A 297 -52.61 12.64 -20.52
N LEU A 298 -51.90 11.52 -20.41
CA LEU A 298 -51.24 11.03 -19.21
C LEU A 298 -49.78 11.50 -19.26
N ASN A 299 -49.32 12.17 -18.21
CA ASN A 299 -47.92 12.53 -18.04
C ASN A 299 -47.60 12.53 -16.54
N GLU A 300 -47.11 11.40 -16.04
CA GLU A 300 -46.85 11.19 -14.62
C GLU A 300 -45.40 10.81 -14.38
N VAL A 301 -44.89 11.17 -13.20
CA VAL A 301 -43.55 10.80 -12.73
C VAL A 301 -43.70 9.94 -11.49
N HIS A 302 -43.10 8.76 -11.52
CA HIS A 302 -43.13 7.77 -10.45
C HIS A 302 -41.73 7.62 -9.86
N GLU A 303 -41.63 7.75 -8.54
CA GLU A 303 -40.42 7.39 -7.82
C GLU A 303 -40.31 5.87 -7.73
N PHE A 304 -39.11 5.36 -7.89
CA PHE A 304 -38.83 3.93 -7.73
C PHE A 304 -37.61 3.72 -6.84
N SER A 305 -37.56 2.55 -6.20
CA SER A 305 -36.43 2.10 -5.42
C SER A 305 -36.17 0.62 -5.66
N PHE A 306 -34.92 0.24 -5.83
CA PHE A 306 -34.52 -1.17 -5.93
C PHE A 306 -33.11 -1.39 -5.39
N THR A 307 -32.76 -2.65 -5.17
CA THR A 307 -31.42 -3.03 -4.71
C THR A 307 -30.69 -3.81 -5.79
N THR A 308 -29.38 -3.94 -5.66
CA THR A 308 -28.58 -4.75 -6.59
C THR A 308 -27.64 -5.68 -5.83
N ARG A 309 -27.30 -6.79 -6.46
CA ARG A 309 -26.12 -7.58 -6.08
C ARG A 309 -24.94 -7.12 -6.93
N LEU A 310 -23.84 -6.79 -6.25
CA LEU A 310 -22.57 -6.43 -6.86
C LEU A 310 -21.60 -7.59 -6.70
N ASP A 311 -21.13 -8.12 -7.83
CA ASP A 311 -20.09 -9.14 -7.89
C ASP A 311 -18.90 -8.57 -8.66
N ILE A 312 -17.71 -8.60 -8.05
CA ILE A 312 -16.47 -8.07 -8.64
C ILE A 312 -15.44 -9.20 -8.70
N ALA A 313 -14.93 -9.48 -9.90
CA ALA A 313 -13.92 -10.50 -10.13
C ALA A 313 -12.83 -9.93 -11.04
N GLY A 314 -11.67 -9.60 -10.46
CA GLY A 314 -10.62 -8.85 -11.15
C GLY A 314 -11.18 -7.54 -11.71
N ASP A 315 -11.07 -7.38 -13.03
CA ASP A 315 -11.55 -6.17 -13.72
C ASP A 315 -13.02 -6.24 -14.16
N THR A 316 -13.71 -7.36 -13.86
CA THR A 316 -15.11 -7.55 -14.24
C THR A 316 -16.05 -7.11 -13.13
N VAL A 317 -16.91 -6.13 -13.44
CA VAL A 317 -18.00 -5.67 -12.57
C VAL A 317 -19.32 -6.22 -13.09
N LYS A 318 -20.03 -6.98 -12.25
CA LYS A 318 -21.37 -7.47 -12.53
C LYS A 318 -22.37 -6.88 -11.54
N VAL A 319 -23.41 -6.25 -12.08
CA VAL A 319 -24.52 -5.69 -11.32
C VAL A 319 -25.78 -6.48 -11.66
N THR A 320 -26.41 -7.09 -10.67
CA THR A 320 -27.67 -7.83 -10.84
C THR A 320 -28.78 -7.12 -10.09
N PRO A 321 -29.77 -6.53 -10.78
CA PRO A 321 -30.94 -5.93 -10.15
C PRO A 321 -31.72 -6.96 -9.32
N LEU A 322 -32.17 -6.54 -8.13
CA LEU A 322 -33.03 -7.29 -7.24
C LEU A 322 -34.31 -6.47 -7.06
N LEU A 323 -35.32 -6.83 -7.85
CA LEU A 323 -36.64 -6.19 -7.83
C LEU A 323 -37.55 -6.96 -6.87
N ASN A 324 -38.28 -6.23 -6.04
CA ASN A 324 -39.38 -6.78 -5.26
C ASN A 324 -40.67 -6.35 -5.96
N PHE A 325 -41.43 -7.33 -6.45
CA PHE A 325 -42.73 -7.15 -7.10
C PHE A 325 -43.86 -7.46 -6.13
#